data_AF-A0A0J1EPD7-F1
#
_entry.id   AF-A0A0J1EPD7-F1
#
_cell.length_a   1.000
_cell.length_b   1.000
_cell.length_c   1.000
_cell.angle_alpha   90.00
_cell.angle_beta   90.00
_cell.angle_gamma   90.00
#
_symmetry.space_group_name_H-M   'P 1'
#
loop_
_entity.id
_entity.type
_entity.pdbx_description
1 polymer ?
#
loop_
_entity_poly.entity_id
_entity_poly.type
_entity_poly.pdbx_seq_one_letter_code
_entity_poly.pdbx_strand_id
1 'polypeptide(L)' 'MRQPRDVVHFLLLTAAMVAGFIVTGCDRKETVLDVETPNGGVEVNRDVDDGSVSVDVEE' A
#
# COMPACT_ATOMS: atom_id res chain seq x y z
N MET A 1 -30.45 13.80 -26.14
CA MET A 1 -29.08 13.85 -26.70
C MET A 1 -28.15 14.24 -25.55
N ARG A 2 -27.33 13.31 -25.02
CA ARG A 2 -26.35 13.63 -23.96
C ARG A 2 -25.25 14.51 -24.56
N GLN A 3 -24.94 15.64 -23.95
CA GLN A 3 -23.93 16.54 -24.48
C GLN A 3 -22.55 15.89 -24.32
N PRO A 4 -21.61 16.08 -25.27
CA PRO A 4 -20.27 15.49 -25.19
C PRO A 4 -19.50 15.93 -23.94
N ARG A 5 -19.85 17.10 -23.38
CA ARG A 5 -19.29 17.61 -22.13
C ARG A 5 -19.64 16.70 -20.93
N ASP A 6 -20.87 16.19 -20.86
CA ASP A 6 -21.32 15.35 -19.75
C ASP A 6 -20.57 14.02 -19.70
N VAL A 7 -20.26 13.45 -20.87
CA VAL A 7 -19.49 12.21 -20.99
C VAL A 7 -18.05 12.40 -20.51
N VAL A 8 -17.41 13.53 -20.86
CA VAL A 8 -16.05 13.85 -20.41
C VAL A 8 -16.00 14.09 -18.89
N HIS A 9 -17.00 14.76 -18.32
CA HIS A 9 -17.06 14.98 -16.87
C HIS A 9 -17.27 13.66 -16.11
N PHE A 10 -18.12 12.78 -16.64
CA PHE A 10 -18.31 11.44 -16.07
C PHE A 10 -17.01 10.64 -16.09
N LEU A 11 -16.29 10.65 -17.21
CA LEU A 11 -15.02 9.94 -17.37
C LEU A 11 -13.94 10.48 -16.41
N LEU A 12 -13.84 11.81 -16.27
CA LEU A 12 -12.90 12.45 -15.33
C LEU A 12 -13.22 12.11 -13.88
N LEU A 13 -14.50 12.12 -13.48
CA LEU A 13 -14.91 11.75 -12.12
C LEU A 13 -14.60 10.29 -11.80
N THR A 14 -14.86 9.38 -12.74
CA THR A 14 -14.51 7.96 -12.56
C THR A 14 -13.01 7.74 -12.48
N ALA A 15 -12.20 8.46 -13.26
CA ALA A 15 -10.75 8.36 -13.22
C ALA A 15 -10.16 8.88 -11.90
N ALA A 16 -10.69 10.00 -11.39
CA ALA A 16 -10.29 10.55 -10.09
C ALA A 16 -10.61 9.61 -8.92
N MET A 17 -11.76 8.94 -8.97
CA MET A 17 -12.15 7.97 -7.94
C MET A 17 -11.21 6.77 -7.90
N VAL A 18 -10.86 6.19 -9.06
CA VAL A 18 -9.93 5.04 -9.16
C VAL A 18 -8.52 5.44 -8.69
N ALA A 19 -8.05 6.63 -9.03
CA ALA A 19 -6.76 7.12 -8.57
C ALA A 19 -6.68 7.25 -7.04
N GLY A 20 -7.78 7.63 -6.38
CA GLY A 20 -7.87 7.70 -4.91
C GLY A 20 -7.65 6.35 -4.22
N PHE A 21 -8.16 5.25 -4.79
CA PHE A 21 -8.00 3.91 -4.22
C PHE A 21 -6.57 3.37 -4.29
N ILE A 22 -5.77 3.83 -5.27
CA ILE A 22 -4.36 3.42 -5.39
C ILE A 22 -3.52 4.03 -4.26
N VAL A 23 -3.88 5.23 -3.79
CA VAL A 23 -3.12 5.95 -2.75
C VAL A 23 -3.46 5.46 -1.34
N THR A 24 -4.67 4.96 -1.10
CA THR A 24 -5.07 4.41 0.22
C THR A 24 -4.54 3.00 0.49
N GLY A 25 -3.89 2.37 -0.50
CA GLY A 25 -3.34 1.01 -0.41
C GLY A 25 -1.82 0.95 -0.40
N CYS A 26 -1.13 2.05 -0.09
CA CYS A 26 0.31 1.98 0.17
C CYS A 26 0.54 1.34 1.54
N ASP A 27 0.80 0.03 1.58
CA ASP A 27 1.24 -0.73 2.76
C ASP A 27 2.19 0.10 3.65
N ARG A 28 1.72 0.56 4.82
CA ARG A 28 2.62 1.19 5.81
C ARG A 28 3.18 0.13 6.74
N LYS A 29 4.30 -0.47 6.33
CA LYS A 29 5.07 -1.39 7.16
C LYS A 29 6.14 -0.62 7.93
N GLU A 30 6.18 -0.85 9.24
CA GLU A 30 7.23 -0.35 10.12
C GLU A 30 8.09 -1.50 10.60
N THR A 31 9.42 -1.37 10.45
CA THR A 31 10.37 -2.34 11.00
C THR A 31 10.47 -2.14 12.51
N VAL A 32 10.06 -3.16 13.26
CA VAL A 32 9.98 -3.14 14.73
C VAL A 32 11.27 -3.67 15.36
N LEU A 33 11.87 -4.68 14.72
CA LEU A 33 13.10 -5.30 15.18
C LEU A 33 13.89 -5.80 13.97
N ASP A 34 15.16 -5.42 13.91
CA ASP A 34 16.11 -5.90 12.93
C ASP A 34 17.37 -6.35 13.68
N VAL A 35 17.71 -7.62 13.54
CA VAL A 35 18.86 -8.25 14.19
C VAL A 35 19.69 -8.95 13.12
N GLU A 36 20.83 -8.33 12.80
CA GLU A 36 21.85 -8.96 11.96
C GLU A 36 22.74 -9.88 12.80
N THR A 37 22.92 -11.11 12.34
CA THR A 37 23.87 -12.06 12.91
C THR A 37 24.88 -12.50 11.84
N PRO A 38 26.07 -13.01 12.23
CA PRO A 38 27.05 -13.49 11.25
C PRO A 38 26.59 -14.67 10.38
N ASN A 39 25.46 -15.29 10.71
CA ASN A 39 24.95 -16.51 10.10
C ASN A 39 23.46 -16.35 9.72
N GLY A 40 23.09 -15.12 9.30
CA GLY A 40 21.72 -14.76 8.94
C GLY A 40 21.16 -13.59 9.75
N GLY A 41 19.96 -13.13 9.39
CA GLY A 41 19.29 -11.98 9.99
C GLY A 41 17.86 -12.33 10.40
N VAL A 42 17.30 -11.58 11.35
CA VAL A 42 15.87 -11.63 11.68
C VAL A 42 15.30 -10.24 11.60
N GLU A 43 14.34 -10.05 10.68
CA GLU A 43 13.59 -8.82 10.51
C GLU A 43 12.13 -9.05 10.90
N VAL A 44 11.59 -8.13 11.72
CA VAL A 44 10.20 -8.14 12.15
C VAL A 44 9.56 -6.85 11.70
N ASN A 45 8.59 -6.98 10.80
CA ASN A 45 7.79 -5.87 10.29
C ASN A 45 6.38 -5.92 10.86
N ARG A 46 5.86 -4.77 11.24
CA ARG A 46 4.47 -4.61 11.64
C ARG A 46 3.76 -3.67 10.68
N ASP A 47 2.62 -4.10 10.18
CA ASP A 47 1.72 -3.25 9.43
C ASP A 47 1.02 -2.26 10.37
N VAL A 48 1.14 -0.97 10.09
CA VAL A 48 0.58 0.11 10.92
C VAL A 48 -0.90 0.30 10.63
N ASP A 49 -1.39 -0.19 9.49
CA ASP A 49 -2.76 -0.04 9.04
C ASP A 49 -3.67 -1.13 9.63
N ASP A 50 -3.23 -2.39 9.65
CA ASP A 50 -4.04 -3.50 10.17
C ASP A 50 -3.47 -4.17 11.44
N GLY A 51 -2.19 -3.93 11.75
CA GLY A 51 -1.52 -4.52 12.90
C GLY A 51 -0.94 -5.91 12.66
N SER A 52 -1.00 -6.45 11.45
CA SER A 52 -0.34 -7.70 11.06
C SER A 52 1.17 -7.63 11.32
N VAL A 53 1.75 -8.79 11.64
CA VAL A 53 3.18 -8.92 11.92
C VAL A 53 3.75 -9.95 10.95
N SER A 54 4.81 -9.56 10.25
CA SER A 54 5.62 -10.42 9.38
C SER A 54 7.00 -10.61 10.01
N VAL A 55 7.50 -11.84 9.94
CA VAL A 55 8.83 -12.19 10.43
C VAL A 55 9.58 -12.84 9.28
N ASP A 56 10.68 -12.23 8.90
CA ASP A 56 11.59 -12.68 7.85
C ASP A 56 12.87 -13.18 8.51
N VAL A 57 13.26 -14.42 8.20
CA VAL A 57 14.46 -15.06 8.73
C VAL A 57 15.35 -15.40 7.55
N GLU A 58 16.53 -14.78 7.52
CA GLU A 58 17.56 -15.04 6.53
C GLU A 58 18.50 -16.12 7.08
N GLU A 59 18.86 -17.09 6.24
CA GLU A 59 19.71 -18.25 6.56
C GLU A 59 21.20 -18.01 6.31
#